data_AF-A0A1G0VHM8-F1
#
_entry.id   AF-A0A1G0VHM8-F1
#
_cell.length_a   1.000
_cell.length_b   1.000
_cell.length_c   1.000
_cell.angle_alpha   90.00
_cell.angle_beta   90.00
_cell.angle_gamma   90.00
#
_symmetry.space_group_name_H-M   'P 1'
#
loop_
_entity.id
_entity.type
_entity.pdbx_description
1 polymer ?
#
loop_
_entity_poly.entity_id
_entity_poly.type
_entity_poly.pdbx_seq_one_letter_code
_entity_poly.pdbx_strand_id
1 'polypeptide(L)'
;MCSKIILLLFLISTQLIGQNPYFSFPYNYSRMVYVSRVIDGDTFVLSDSQRVRMLGVDCPEISRYNKPAESFSNEALEKTRSLIEHKTVKLVFDGKAFDMFGRILAYVWLVDSKGKDSVFVQTELLKNGLARISYYTKEKRYYALFYNLRNTAMKKKLGIWSNE
;
A
#
# COMPACT_ATOMS: atom_id res chain seq x y z
N MET A 1 35.20 -50.10 -10.98
CA MET A 1 35.69 -48.78 -10.50
C MET A 1 34.88 -47.68 -11.19
N CYS A 2 34.60 -46.57 -10.49
CA CYS A 2 33.65 -45.46 -10.79
C CYS A 2 32.16 -45.86 -10.75
N SER A 3 31.41 -45.73 -9.66
CA SER A 3 31.14 -44.57 -8.76
C SER A 3 30.28 -43.48 -9.40
N LYS A 4 29.01 -43.44 -8.96
CA LYS A 4 28.28 -42.26 -8.45
C LYS A 4 28.03 -41.07 -9.41
N ILE A 5 26.75 -40.78 -9.68
CA ILE A 5 26.00 -39.59 -9.21
C ILE A 5 24.75 -39.41 -10.07
N ILE A 6 23.62 -39.86 -9.52
CA ILE A 6 22.33 -39.20 -9.69
C ILE A 6 22.44 -37.93 -8.85
N LEU A 7 22.59 -36.75 -9.45
CA LEU A 7 22.25 -35.50 -8.78
C LEU A 7 22.14 -34.34 -9.78
N LEU A 8 21.04 -33.60 -9.63
CA LEU A 8 20.90 -32.17 -9.94
C LEU A 8 20.61 -31.77 -11.40
N LEU A 9 19.38 -32.03 -11.84
CA LEU A 9 18.66 -31.14 -12.78
C LEU A 9 17.36 -30.62 -12.14
N PHE A 10 17.44 -30.17 -10.89
CA PHE A 10 16.44 -29.29 -10.26
C PHE A 10 17.12 -27.97 -9.84
N LEU A 11 17.70 -27.29 -10.83
CA LEU A 11 18.04 -25.87 -10.72
C LEU A 11 17.40 -25.12 -11.89
N ILE A 12 16.08 -25.33 -12.09
CA ILE A 12 15.29 -24.35 -12.82
C ILE A 12 15.00 -23.23 -11.83
N SER A 13 15.99 -22.34 -11.73
CA SER A 13 15.89 -20.92 -11.41
C SER A 13 14.52 -20.45 -10.91
N THR A 14 14.29 -20.47 -9.60
CA THR A 14 13.15 -19.75 -9.00
C THR A 14 13.34 -18.23 -9.00
N GLN A 15 14.40 -17.72 -9.64
CA GLN A 15 14.72 -16.30 -9.76
C GLN A 15 14.13 -15.63 -11.02
N LEU A 16 12.91 -15.98 -11.44
CA LEU A 16 12.19 -15.25 -12.51
C LEU A 16 10.68 -15.08 -12.22
N ILE A 17 10.26 -15.09 -10.96
CA ILE A 17 8.90 -14.64 -10.58
C ILE A 17 8.91 -13.13 -10.23
N GLY A 18 10.08 -12.49 -10.30
CA GLY A 18 10.19 -11.04 -10.18
C GLY A 18 9.57 -10.34 -11.38
N GLN A 19 8.37 -9.78 -11.16
CA GLN A 19 7.82 -8.64 -11.90
C GLN A 19 7.32 -8.92 -13.34
N ASN A 20 6.49 -9.94 -13.56
CA ASN A 20 5.65 -9.94 -14.77
C ASN A 20 4.58 -8.82 -14.63
N PRO A 21 4.58 -7.75 -15.46
CA PRO A 21 3.63 -6.64 -15.33
C PRO A 21 2.18 -7.04 -15.66
N TYR A 22 1.98 -8.21 -16.26
CA TYR A 22 0.67 -8.82 -16.52
C TYR A 22 0.19 -9.71 -15.37
N PHE A 23 1.01 -9.92 -14.33
CA PHE A 23 0.58 -10.69 -13.17
C PHE A 23 -0.51 -9.93 -12.40
N SER A 24 -1.65 -10.60 -12.23
CA SER A 24 -2.78 -10.12 -11.45
C SER A 24 -3.09 -11.09 -10.33
N PHE A 25 -3.31 -10.57 -9.12
CA PHE A 25 -3.91 -11.36 -8.07
C PHE A 25 -5.42 -11.52 -8.33
N PRO A 26 -6.02 -12.66 -7.95
CA PRO A 26 -7.47 -12.80 -7.96
C PRO A 26 -8.14 -11.67 -7.18
N TYR A 27 -9.30 -11.23 -7.66
CA TYR A 27 -10.11 -10.26 -6.93
C TYR A 27 -10.47 -10.83 -5.54
N ASN A 28 -10.28 -10.04 -4.48
CA ASN A 28 -10.41 -10.46 -3.07
C ASN A 28 -9.33 -11.41 -2.54
N TYR A 29 -8.26 -11.70 -3.29
CA TYR A 29 -7.09 -12.31 -2.67
C TYR A 29 -6.57 -11.37 -1.57
N SER A 30 -6.22 -11.94 -0.42
CA SER A 30 -5.63 -11.20 0.67
C SER A 30 -4.59 -12.02 1.38
N ARG A 31 -3.62 -11.33 1.99
CA ARG A 31 -2.59 -11.98 2.81
C ARG A 31 -2.16 -11.09 3.96
N MET A 32 -1.77 -11.74 5.05
CA MET A 32 -1.17 -11.08 6.21
C MET A 32 0.31 -10.85 5.97
N VAL A 33 0.79 -9.65 6.25
CA VAL A 33 2.20 -9.26 6.10
C VAL A 33 2.64 -8.41 7.27
N TYR A 34 3.92 -8.47 7.60
CA TYR A 34 4.53 -7.60 8.60
C TYR A 34 5.13 -6.36 7.95
N VAL A 35 4.80 -5.18 8.48
CA VAL A 35 5.36 -3.90 8.03
C VAL A 35 6.66 -3.62 8.78
N SER A 36 7.75 -3.52 8.02
CA SER A 36 9.07 -3.18 8.55
C SER A 36 9.20 -1.69 8.82
N ARG A 37 8.82 -0.83 7.87
CA ARG A 37 8.89 0.62 8.01
C ARG A 37 7.97 1.34 7.04
N VAL A 38 7.56 2.55 7.39
CA VAL A 38 6.80 3.45 6.50
C VAL A 38 7.76 4.43 5.82
N ILE A 39 7.62 4.60 4.50
CA ILE A 39 8.45 5.50 3.69
C ILE A 39 7.86 6.90 3.65
N ASP A 40 6.57 6.99 3.31
CA ASP A 40 5.78 8.22 3.19
C ASP A 40 4.30 7.88 3.54
N GLY A 41 3.37 8.81 3.31
CA GLY A 41 1.98 8.63 3.70
C GLY A 41 1.26 7.44 3.04
N ASP A 42 1.69 6.99 1.86
CA ASP A 42 1.01 5.92 1.11
C ASP A 42 1.91 4.76 0.66
N THR A 43 3.20 4.80 1.01
CA THR A 43 4.20 3.80 0.65
C THR A 43 4.93 3.26 1.88
N PHE A 44 5.04 1.94 1.98
CA PHE A 44 5.73 1.26 3.09
C PHE A 44 6.50 0.03 2.62
N VAL A 45 7.32 -0.53 3.52
CA VAL A 45 8.19 -1.68 3.26
C VAL A 45 7.81 -2.84 4.17
N LEU A 46 7.75 -4.04 3.61
CA LEU A 46 7.52 -5.28 4.32
C LEU A 46 8.82 -5.84 4.91
N SER A 47 8.73 -6.83 5.80
CA SER A 47 9.90 -7.52 6.37
C SER A 47 10.81 -8.17 5.32
N ASP A 48 10.27 -8.54 4.15
CA ASP A 48 11.01 -9.12 3.03
C ASP A 48 11.55 -8.07 2.03
N SER A 49 11.60 -6.79 2.45
CA SER A 49 12.04 -5.64 1.66
C SER A 49 11.15 -5.26 0.47
N GLN A 50 10.02 -5.96 0.23
CA GLN A 50 9.08 -5.55 -0.80
C GLN A 50 8.40 -4.23 -0.41
N ARG A 51 8.22 -3.35 -1.39
CA ARG A 51 7.53 -2.07 -1.22
C ARG A 51 6.06 -2.23 -1.57
N VAL A 52 5.18 -1.60 -0.81
CA VAL A 52 3.74 -1.55 -1.06
C VAL A 52 3.32 -0.10 -1.25
N ARG A 53 2.54 0.17 -2.30
CA ARG A 53 1.85 1.43 -2.58
C ARG A 53 0.36 1.22 -2.35
N MET A 54 -0.23 2.05 -1.49
CA MET A 54 -1.65 1.95 -1.17
C MET A 54 -2.52 2.29 -2.38
N LEU A 55 -3.48 1.44 -2.70
CA LEU A 55 -4.41 1.69 -3.80
C LEU A 55 -5.40 2.82 -3.49
N GLY A 56 -5.66 3.65 -4.49
CA GLY A 56 -6.76 4.63 -4.53
C GLY A 56 -6.54 5.92 -3.76
N VAL A 57 -5.40 6.09 -3.10
CA VAL A 57 -5.02 7.31 -2.37
C VAL A 57 -3.65 7.82 -2.84
N ASP A 58 -3.40 9.11 -2.66
CA ASP A 58 -2.11 9.74 -2.93
C ASP A 58 -1.84 10.77 -1.84
N CYS A 59 -0.80 10.53 -1.04
CA CYS A 59 -0.42 11.39 0.06
C CYS A 59 0.59 12.46 -0.40
N PRO A 60 0.65 13.63 0.26
CA PRO A 60 1.70 14.59 -0.02
C PRO A 60 3.09 13.97 0.18
N GLU A 61 3.98 14.22 -0.76
CA GLU A 61 5.30 13.62 -0.80
C GLU A 61 6.25 14.27 0.22
N ILE A 62 7.04 13.45 0.90
CA ILE A 62 8.12 13.94 1.77
C ILE A 62 9.31 14.44 0.94
N SER A 63 10.19 15.22 1.58
CA SER A 63 11.41 15.72 0.93
C SER A 63 12.28 14.57 0.41
N ARG A 64 12.66 14.61 -0.87
CA ARG A 64 13.48 13.57 -1.50
C ARG A 64 14.23 14.07 -2.73
N TYR A 65 15.50 13.66 -2.87
CA TYR A 65 16.36 13.98 -4.04
C TYR A 65 16.28 15.46 -4.45
N ASN A 66 16.52 16.35 -3.49
CA ASN A 66 16.47 17.81 -3.66
C ASN A 66 15.09 18.40 -3.97
N LYS A 67 14.01 17.62 -3.92
CA LYS A 67 12.65 18.15 -3.92
C LYS A 67 12.21 18.49 -2.50
N PRO A 68 11.67 19.69 -2.25
CA PRO A 68 11.13 20.05 -0.94
C PRO A 68 9.93 19.17 -0.60
N ALA A 69 9.66 19.02 0.70
CA ALA A 69 8.47 18.34 1.17
C ALA A 69 7.20 19.11 0.79
N GLU A 70 6.15 18.40 0.43
CA GLU A 70 4.83 18.99 0.21
C GLU A 70 4.14 19.28 1.55
N SER A 71 3.24 20.27 1.56
CA SER A 71 2.43 20.59 2.74
C SER A 71 1.65 19.37 3.21
N PHE A 72 1.62 19.12 4.52
CA PHE A 72 0.98 17.98 5.18
C PHE A 72 1.62 16.60 4.94
N SER A 73 2.80 16.53 4.32
CA SER A 73 3.51 15.26 4.09
C SER A 73 3.95 14.57 5.39
N ASN A 74 4.42 15.33 6.39
CA ASN A 74 4.82 14.79 7.69
C ASN A 74 3.60 14.24 8.44
N GLU A 75 2.47 14.93 8.42
CA GLU A 75 1.23 14.52 9.06
C GLU A 75 0.68 13.24 8.43
N ALA A 76 0.74 13.12 7.10
CA ALA A 76 0.38 11.90 6.40
C ALA A 76 1.31 10.73 6.77
N LEU A 77 2.62 10.98 6.80
CA LEU A 77 3.62 9.99 7.21
C LEU A 77 3.39 9.49 8.65
N GLU A 78 3.25 10.40 9.61
CA GLU A 78 3.05 10.04 11.02
C GLU A 78 1.71 9.37 11.28
N LYS A 79 0.65 9.78 10.55
CA LYS A 79 -0.64 9.08 10.58
C LYS A 79 -0.48 7.64 10.09
N THR A 80 0.22 7.41 8.99
CA THR A 80 0.45 6.04 8.50
C THR A 80 1.36 5.25 9.44
N ARG A 81 2.45 5.82 9.94
CA ARG A 81 3.34 5.18 10.91
C ARG A 81 2.61 4.70 12.15
N SER A 82 1.88 5.60 12.81
CA SER A 82 1.12 5.27 14.02
C SER A 82 0.11 4.14 13.79
N LEU A 83 -0.44 4.04 12.59
CA LEU A 83 -1.37 2.98 12.22
C LEU A 83 -0.67 1.65 11.98
N ILE A 84 0.38 1.59 11.16
CA ILE A 84 0.87 0.32 10.57
C ILE A 84 2.34 -0.03 10.83
N GLU A 85 3.20 0.91 11.24
CA GLU A 85 4.62 0.61 11.40
C GLU A 85 4.85 -0.44 12.49
N HIS A 86 5.72 -1.42 12.21
CA HIS A 86 6.01 -2.56 13.08
C HIS A 86 4.80 -3.42 13.45
N LYS A 87 3.75 -3.42 12.62
CA LYS A 87 2.52 -4.20 12.82
C LYS A 87 2.27 -5.15 11.66
N THR A 88 1.49 -6.19 11.94
CA THR A 88 0.93 -7.06 10.92
C THR A 88 -0.33 -6.42 10.33
N VAL A 89 -0.38 -6.31 9.01
CA VAL A 89 -1.52 -5.79 8.26
C VAL A 89 -2.04 -6.82 7.27
N LYS A 90 -3.30 -6.70 6.88
CA LYS A 90 -3.90 -7.45 5.77
C LYS A 90 -3.82 -6.63 4.50
N LEU A 91 -3.12 -7.16 3.50
CA LEU A 91 -3.17 -6.62 2.14
C LEU A 91 -4.34 -7.25 1.39
N VAL A 92 -5.18 -6.43 0.76
CA VAL A 92 -6.29 -6.88 -0.10
C VAL A 92 -6.04 -6.39 -1.52
N PHE A 93 -6.01 -7.32 -2.48
CA PHE A 93 -5.63 -7.03 -3.86
C PHE A 93 -6.86 -6.79 -4.76
N ASP A 94 -6.63 -6.03 -5.84
CA ASP A 94 -7.69 -5.56 -6.76
C ASP A 94 -7.23 -5.64 -8.23
N GLY A 95 -6.84 -6.85 -8.64
CA GLY A 95 -6.34 -7.15 -9.97
C GLY A 95 -4.83 -6.93 -10.08
N LYS A 96 -4.40 -5.78 -10.61
CA LYS A 96 -2.98 -5.52 -10.91
C LYS A 96 -2.13 -5.61 -9.65
N ALA A 97 -1.12 -6.48 -9.69
CA ALA A 97 -0.30 -6.79 -8.52
C ALA A 97 0.80 -5.75 -8.26
N PHE A 98 1.42 -5.24 -9.33
CA PHE A 98 2.60 -4.37 -9.25
C PHE A 98 2.45 -3.13 -10.13
N ASP A 99 3.00 -2.00 -9.70
CA ASP A 99 3.17 -0.83 -10.57
C ASP A 99 4.47 -0.90 -11.40
N MET A 100 4.71 0.12 -12.23
CA MET A 100 5.91 0.19 -13.08
C MET A 100 7.23 0.31 -12.30
N PHE A 101 7.18 0.61 -11.00
CA PHE A 101 8.34 0.69 -10.11
C PHE A 101 8.54 -0.61 -9.32
N GLY A 102 7.74 -1.65 -9.61
CA GLY A 102 7.77 -2.93 -8.93
C GLY A 102 7.19 -2.91 -7.52
N ARG A 103 6.45 -1.85 -7.14
CA ARG A 103 5.74 -1.79 -5.84
C ARG A 103 4.48 -2.63 -5.91
N ILE A 104 4.22 -3.39 -4.87
CA ILE A 104 2.96 -4.10 -4.67
C ILE A 104 1.82 -3.07 -4.55
N LEU A 105 0.70 -3.33 -5.21
CA LEU A 105 -0.52 -2.52 -5.14
C LEU A 105 -1.58 -3.22 -4.27
N ALA A 106 -1.98 -2.60 -3.17
CA ALA A 106 -2.96 -3.19 -2.26
C ALA A 106 -3.78 -2.17 -1.47
N TYR A 107 -4.97 -2.59 -1.03
CA TYR A 107 -5.66 -1.98 0.10
C TYR A 107 -5.11 -2.52 1.42
N VAL A 108 -5.07 -1.68 2.47
CA VAL A 108 -4.41 -2.04 3.73
C VAL A 108 -5.39 -1.97 4.88
N TRP A 109 -5.51 -3.08 5.59
CA TRP A 109 -6.38 -3.22 6.75
C TRP A 109 -5.58 -3.62 7.99
N LEU A 110 -5.89 -3.01 9.13
CA LEU A 110 -5.58 -3.62 10.43
C LEU A 110 -6.64 -4.69 10.72
N VAL A 111 -6.21 -5.73 11.44
CA VAL A 111 -7.10 -6.76 11.96
C VAL A 111 -7.06 -6.75 13.49
N ASP A 112 -8.18 -7.08 14.13
CA ASP A 112 -8.25 -7.26 15.57
C ASP A 112 -7.63 -8.60 16.01
N SER A 113 -7.59 -8.84 17.32
CA SER A 113 -7.07 -10.10 17.89
C SER A 113 -7.87 -11.35 17.51
N LYS A 114 -9.07 -11.18 16.93
CA LYS A 114 -9.92 -12.26 16.42
C LYS A 114 -9.78 -12.43 14.90
N GLY A 115 -8.87 -11.69 14.27
CA GLY A 115 -8.63 -11.74 12.83
C GLY A 115 -9.68 -11.02 11.99
N LYS A 116 -10.54 -10.17 12.59
CA LYS A 116 -11.53 -9.38 11.87
C LYS A 116 -10.97 -8.02 11.47
N ASP A 117 -11.42 -7.52 10.32
CA ASP A 117 -11.05 -6.21 9.83
C ASP A 117 -11.49 -5.11 10.81
N SER A 118 -10.56 -4.26 11.20
CA SER A 118 -10.79 -3.21 12.20
C SER A 118 -10.64 -1.81 11.61
N VAL A 119 -9.47 -1.49 11.04
CA VAL A 119 -9.17 -0.17 10.48
C VAL A 119 -8.77 -0.27 9.02
N PHE A 120 -9.47 0.46 8.16
CA PHE A 120 -9.07 0.66 6.77
C PHE A 120 -8.17 1.88 6.66
N VAL A 121 -6.86 1.67 6.47
CA VAL A 121 -5.83 2.71 6.58
C VAL A 121 -6.08 3.88 5.63
N GLN A 122 -6.40 3.60 4.36
CA GLN A 122 -6.74 4.65 3.39
C GLN A 122 -7.92 5.54 3.81
N THR A 123 -8.91 4.97 4.52
CA THR A 123 -10.05 5.77 4.98
C THR A 123 -9.65 6.73 6.09
N GLU A 124 -8.69 6.36 6.93
CA GLU A 124 -8.16 7.23 7.97
C GLU A 124 -7.38 8.40 7.36
N LEU A 125 -6.61 8.16 6.29
CA LEU A 125 -5.92 9.23 5.56
C LEU A 125 -6.92 10.21 4.93
N LEU A 126 -7.92 9.69 4.21
CA LEU A 126 -8.94 10.52 3.55
C LEU A 126 -9.80 11.32 4.54
N LYS A 127 -10.24 10.70 5.65
CA LYS A 127 -11.03 11.35 6.70
C LYS A 127 -10.33 12.57 7.31
N ASN A 128 -9.01 12.50 7.44
CA ASN A 128 -8.20 13.55 8.04
C ASN A 128 -7.67 14.57 7.00
N GLY A 129 -8.05 14.44 5.73
CA GLY A 129 -7.56 15.32 4.66
C GLY A 129 -6.07 15.15 4.38
N LEU A 130 -5.51 13.95 4.58
CA LEU A 130 -4.08 13.66 4.41
C LEU A 130 -3.77 12.92 3.11
N ALA A 131 -4.77 12.73 2.24
CA ALA A 131 -4.61 12.13 0.93
C ALA A 131 -5.63 12.66 -0.09
N ARG A 132 -5.25 12.66 -1.36
CA ARG A 132 -6.15 12.80 -2.52
C ARG A 132 -6.56 11.41 -3.02
N ILE A 133 -7.61 11.35 -3.84
CA ILE A 133 -7.97 10.13 -4.58
C ILE A 133 -7.15 10.12 -5.88
N SER A 134 -6.44 9.03 -6.17
CA SER A 134 -5.55 8.95 -7.34
C SER A 134 -5.69 7.64 -8.10
N TYR A 135 -5.69 7.72 -9.44
CA TYR A 135 -5.87 6.62 -10.39
C TYR A 135 -7.00 5.65 -10.00
N TYR A 136 -8.11 6.21 -9.51
CA TYR A 136 -9.22 5.46 -8.93
C TYR A 136 -10.53 5.86 -9.59
N THR A 137 -11.09 4.95 -10.39
CA THR A 137 -12.31 5.19 -11.19
C THR A 137 -13.57 4.69 -10.46
N LYS A 138 -14.75 5.09 -10.95
CA LYS A 138 -16.05 4.84 -10.29
C LYS A 138 -16.39 3.36 -10.14
N GLU A 139 -15.81 2.52 -11.00
CA GLU A 139 -16.01 1.07 -11.03
C GLU A 139 -15.21 0.37 -9.93
N LYS A 140 -14.27 1.07 -9.27
CA LYS A 140 -13.45 0.52 -8.20
C LYS A 140 -14.25 0.37 -6.91
N ARG A 141 -14.02 -0.74 -6.22
CA ARG A 141 -14.86 -1.24 -5.11
C ARG A 141 -15.07 -0.26 -3.95
N TYR A 142 -14.10 0.63 -3.68
CA TYR A 142 -14.18 1.59 -2.58
C TYR A 142 -14.36 3.04 -3.05
N TYR A 143 -14.63 3.27 -4.34
CA TYR A 143 -14.66 4.64 -4.89
C TYR A 143 -15.69 5.51 -4.18
N ALA A 144 -16.93 5.01 -4.03
CA ALA A 144 -18.00 5.76 -3.36
C ALA A 144 -17.63 6.12 -1.91
N LEU A 145 -17.02 5.19 -1.18
CA LEU A 145 -16.53 5.43 0.19
C LEU A 145 -15.45 6.51 0.20
N PHE A 146 -14.41 6.36 -0.62
CA PHE A 146 -13.29 7.30 -0.67
C PHE A 146 -13.75 8.70 -1.07
N TYR A 147 -14.64 8.79 -2.06
CA TYR A 147 -15.23 10.03 -2.54
C TYR A 147 -15.98 10.77 -1.43
N ASN A 148 -16.83 10.07 -0.67
CA ASN A 148 -17.59 10.66 0.43
C ASN A 148 -16.68 11.15 1.57
N LEU A 149 -15.66 10.37 1.93
CA LEU A 149 -14.69 10.76 2.96
C LEU A 149 -13.89 11.99 2.54
N ARG A 150 -13.37 11.99 1.31
CA ARG A 150 -12.66 13.14 0.73
C ARG A 150 -13.52 14.40 0.74
N ASN A 151 -14.77 14.31 0.29
CA ASN A 151 -15.69 15.46 0.28
C ASN A 151 -16.02 15.97 1.69
N THR A 152 -16.09 15.07 2.68
CA THR A 152 -16.30 15.46 4.08
C THR A 152 -15.08 16.22 4.62
N ALA A 153 -13.87 15.75 4.34
CA ALA A 153 -12.63 16.43 4.72
C ALA A 153 -12.50 17.81 4.05
N MET A 154 -12.85 17.91 2.77
CA MET A 154 -12.89 19.19 2.03
C MET A 154 -13.85 20.18 2.68
N LYS A 155 -15.10 19.79 2.93
CA LYS A 155 -16.12 20.66 3.58
C LYS A 155 -15.68 21.16 4.95
N LYS A 156 -14.87 20.37 5.66
CA LYS A 156 -14.33 20.69 6.98
C LYS A 156 -12.97 21.41 6.91
N LYS A 157 -12.43 21.68 5.71
CA LYS A 157 -11.11 22.30 5.49
C LYS A 157 -9.98 21.61 6.26
N LEU A 158 -9.97 20.27 6.24
CA LEU A 158 -8.97 19.47 6.96
C LEU A 158 -7.73 19.24 6.09
N GLY A 159 -6.55 19.21 6.73
CA GLY A 159 -5.29 18.83 6.10
C GLY A 159 -5.02 19.61 4.81
N ILE A 160 -4.74 18.90 3.72
CA ILE A 160 -4.44 19.49 2.40
C ILE A 160 -5.54 20.42 1.87
N TRP A 161 -6.76 20.32 2.41
CA TRP A 161 -7.91 21.14 2.03
C TRP A 161 -8.03 22.44 2.85
N SER A 162 -7.12 22.73 3.78
CA SER A 162 -7.23 23.90 4.68
C SER A 162 -7.26 25.24 3.96
N ASN A 163 -6.60 25.29 2.80
CA ASN A 163 -6.43 26.50 1.99
C ASN A 163 -7.22 26.45 0.67
N GLU A 164 -8.08 25.44 0.49
CA GLU A 164 -9.03 25.33 -0.62
C GLU A 164 -10.42 25.83 -0.15
#